data_AF-A0A6L9MGR4-F1
#
_entry.id   AF-A0A6L9MGR4-F1
#
_cell.length_a   1.000
_cell.length_b   1.000
_cell.length_c   1.000
_cell.angle_alpha   90.00
_cell.angle_beta   90.00
_cell.angle_gamma   90.00
#
_symmetry.space_group_name_H-M   'P 1'
#
loop_
_entity.id
_entity.type
_entity.pdbx_description
1 polymer ?
#
loop_
_entity_poly.entity_id
_entity_poly.type
_entity_poly.pdbx_seq_one_letter_code
_entity_poly.pdbx_strand_id
1 'polypeptide(L)'
;MRRGALTSVLRYRPDTRRRTQGRERRSIIFMPTFLIRAARLALAIPQAALARRTAKELFWFGALALCSVAAAWVFSLIVEPTSGPTEFPGENGPSEILQAAMVIAAGLLFFLAALRFGFEIFYASVAIAVACGLAAVREFPRCGSSFYDTGPCITDNGKLLITLVLVGSAIALLAVRREAFSRHLRELNFFWIVPCGISGVLLVVAEIVGETYYRVWIEETLELGSYLNLLVFSVALNIRPNWFQLARAPYWKSATVLKRRRAAHGGHAGIRLSSPSDDPRSAASR
;
A
#
# COMPACT_ATOMS: atom_id res chain seq x y z
N MET A 1 53.17 -10.08 -12.64
CA MET A 1 52.74 -8.71 -12.27
C MET A 1 52.12 -8.74 -10.87
N ARG A 2 52.26 -7.64 -10.14
CA ARG A 2 52.40 -7.54 -8.67
C ARG A 2 51.17 -7.97 -7.86
N ARG A 3 51.40 -8.84 -6.87
CA ARG A 3 50.57 -9.05 -5.68
C ARG A 3 50.85 -7.92 -4.68
N GLY A 4 49.81 -7.32 -4.10
CA GLY A 4 49.91 -6.31 -3.04
C GLY A 4 48.91 -6.60 -1.93
N ALA A 5 49.34 -7.41 -0.96
CA ALA A 5 48.66 -7.62 0.30
C ALA A 5 49.01 -6.46 1.25
N LEU A 6 48.00 -5.82 1.84
CA LEU A 6 48.17 -4.87 2.95
C LEU A 6 47.32 -5.36 4.12
N THR A 7 47.96 -6.17 4.95
CA THR A 7 47.59 -6.52 6.31
C THR A 7 47.74 -5.30 7.21
N SER A 8 46.63 -4.70 7.65
CA SER A 8 46.63 -3.73 8.75
C SER A 8 46.44 -4.46 10.08
N VAL A 9 47.54 -4.53 10.82
CA VAL A 9 47.64 -5.06 12.18
C VAL A 9 47.00 -4.05 13.15
N LEU A 10 45.80 -4.35 13.63
CA LEU A 10 45.20 -3.63 14.76
C LEU A 10 45.80 -4.16 16.07
N ARG A 11 46.59 -3.30 16.73
CA ARG A 11 47.16 -3.53 18.06
C ARG A 11 46.04 -3.62 19.10
N TYR A 12 45.86 -4.81 19.64
CA TYR A 12 45.15 -5.04 20.89
C TYR A 12 45.95 -4.44 22.05
N ARG A 13 45.36 -3.49 22.78
CA ARG A 13 45.94 -2.88 23.99
C ARG A 13 45.14 -3.39 25.19
N PRO A 14 45.65 -4.36 25.97
CA PRO A 14 44.97 -4.81 27.17
C PRO A 14 45.09 -3.73 28.24
N ASP A 15 43.97 -3.10 28.59
CA ASP A 15 43.92 -2.16 29.71
C ASP A 15 43.75 -2.93 31.02
N THR A 16 44.89 -3.28 31.62
CA THR A 16 44.95 -3.85 32.97
C THR A 16 44.86 -2.72 34.00
N ARG A 17 43.64 -2.32 34.37
CA ARG A 17 43.40 -1.51 35.57
C ARG A 17 42.43 -2.18 36.55
N ARG A 18 43.07 -2.65 37.62
CA ARG A 18 42.63 -2.63 39.02
C ARG A 18 41.29 -3.30 39.35
N ARG A 19 41.45 -4.52 39.88
CA ARG A 19 40.71 -5.01 41.04
C ARG A 19 40.60 -3.91 42.11
N THR A 20 39.38 -3.41 42.31
CA THR A 20 38.92 -2.99 43.64
C THR A 20 37.82 -3.95 44.06
N GLN A 21 38.24 -4.90 44.87
CA GLN A 21 37.43 -5.76 45.70
C GLN A 21 36.72 -4.86 46.73
N GLY A 22 35.39 -4.78 46.69
CA GLY A 22 34.66 -3.92 47.63
C GLY A 22 33.15 -3.94 47.45
N ARG A 23 32.48 -4.71 48.30
CA ARG A 23 31.03 -4.74 48.56
C ARG A 23 30.13 -5.12 47.37
N GLU A 24 29.75 -6.39 47.35
CA GLU A 24 28.42 -6.82 46.91
C GLU A 24 27.34 -6.07 47.71
N ARG A 25 27.01 -4.84 47.32
CA ARG A 25 25.66 -4.33 47.55
C ARG A 25 24.80 -5.00 46.50
N ARG A 26 24.09 -6.06 46.91
CA ARG A 26 22.87 -6.51 46.24
C ARG A 26 21.85 -5.36 46.35
N SER A 27 22.03 -4.31 45.55
CA SER A 27 20.98 -3.37 45.24
C SER A 27 19.98 -4.15 44.41
N ILE A 28 19.07 -4.83 45.10
CA ILE A 28 17.78 -5.21 44.55
C ILE A 28 17.23 -3.88 44.03
N ILE A 29 17.33 -3.69 42.71
CA ILE A 29 16.69 -2.58 42.02
C ILE A 29 15.21 -2.90 42.21
N PHE A 30 14.65 -2.41 43.33
CA PHE A 30 13.23 -2.27 43.54
C PHE A 30 12.79 -1.24 42.50
N MET A 31 12.64 -1.70 41.27
CA MET A 31 11.98 -0.94 40.23
C MET A 31 10.56 -0.80 40.76
N PRO A 32 10.15 0.39 41.23
CA PRO A 32 8.90 0.52 41.96
C PRO A 32 7.81 0.03 41.04
N THR A 33 6.99 -0.90 41.51
CA THR A 33 5.86 -1.50 40.81
C THR A 33 4.95 -0.44 40.16
N PHE A 34 4.99 0.78 40.70
CA PHE A 34 4.40 1.99 40.14
C PHE A 34 4.93 2.36 38.74
N LEU A 35 6.23 2.34 38.47
CA LEU A 35 6.80 2.64 37.14
C LEU A 35 6.42 1.58 36.10
N ILE A 36 6.37 0.30 36.50
CA ILE A 36 5.93 -0.79 35.61
C ILE A 36 4.44 -0.64 35.28
N ARG A 37 3.59 -0.31 36.27
CA ARG A 37 2.17 -0.05 36.05
C ARG A 37 1.93 1.19 35.20
N ALA A 38 2.66 2.29 35.45
CA ALA A 38 2.58 3.51 34.65
C ALA A 38 3.01 3.28 33.20
N ALA A 39 4.10 2.54 32.97
CA ALA A 39 4.55 2.18 31.62
C ALA A 39 3.53 1.28 30.89
N ARG A 40 2.92 0.30 31.58
CA ARG A 40 1.86 -0.53 31.00
C ARG A 40 0.60 0.27 30.66
N LEU A 41 0.17 1.19 31.53
CA LEU A 41 -0.96 2.09 31.23
C LEU A 41 -0.66 3.03 30.07
N ALA A 42 0.54 3.61 30.04
CA ALA A 42 0.99 4.48 28.96
C ALA A 42 1.08 3.76 27.60
N LEU A 43 1.34 2.45 27.60
CA LEU A 43 1.31 1.60 26.39
C LEU A 43 -0.10 1.10 26.04
N ALA A 44 -0.98 0.88 27.03
CA ALA A 44 -2.34 0.37 26.80
C ALA A 44 -3.30 1.42 26.21
N ILE A 45 -3.16 2.69 26.60
CA ILE A 45 -4.00 3.80 26.09
C ILE A 45 -3.88 3.97 24.56
N PRO A 46 -2.67 4.06 23.96
CA PRO A 46 -2.53 4.18 22.51
C PRO A 46 -3.00 2.92 21.78
N GLN A 47 -2.87 1.73 22.37
CA GLN A 47 -3.39 0.49 21.79
C GLN A 47 -4.92 0.47 21.73
N ALA A 48 -5.61 0.90 22.79
CA ALA A 48 -7.07 0.94 22.81
C ALA A 48 -7.65 2.00 21.86
N ALA A 49 -6.96 3.14 21.67
CA ALA A 49 -7.35 4.16 20.71
C ALA A 49 -7.13 3.69 19.26
N LEU A 50 -5.99 3.04 18.99
CA LEU A 50 -5.70 2.44 17.69
C LEU A 50 -6.73 1.35 17.36
N ALA A 51 -7.00 0.44 18.30
CA ALA A 51 -7.99 -0.63 18.12
C ALA A 51 -9.39 -0.09 17.80
N ARG A 52 -9.84 0.96 18.51
CA ARG A 52 -11.15 1.61 18.23
C ARG A 52 -11.19 2.25 16.85
N ARG A 53 -10.12 2.93 16.46
CA ARG A 53 -10.01 3.51 15.12
C ARG A 53 -10.09 2.42 14.07
N THR A 54 -9.25 1.38 14.19
CA THR A 54 -9.23 0.23 13.29
C THR A 54 -10.59 -0.47 13.21
N ALA A 55 -11.29 -0.66 14.32
CA ALA A 55 -12.62 -1.29 14.32
C ALA A 55 -13.66 -0.45 13.56
N LYS A 56 -13.69 0.86 13.77
CA LYS A 56 -14.59 1.77 13.04
C LYS A 56 -14.30 1.75 11.54
N GLU A 57 -13.03 1.76 11.21
CA GLU A 57 -12.49 1.73 9.86
C GLU A 57 -12.83 0.41 9.14
N LEU A 58 -12.62 -0.74 9.80
CA LEU A 58 -13.05 -2.06 9.34
C LEU A 58 -14.56 -2.12 9.12
N PHE A 59 -15.35 -1.56 10.04
CA PHE A 59 -16.81 -1.49 9.90
C PHE A 59 -17.23 -0.75 8.64
N TRP A 60 -16.66 0.44 8.38
CA TRP A 60 -17.02 1.22 7.18
C TRP A 60 -16.63 0.52 5.88
N PHE A 61 -15.46 -0.12 5.82
CA PHE A 61 -15.06 -0.88 4.64
C PHE A 61 -15.86 -2.17 4.45
N GLY A 62 -16.20 -2.85 5.54
CA GLY A 62 -17.14 -3.99 5.50
C GLY A 62 -18.51 -3.56 4.98
N ALA A 63 -19.04 -2.44 5.48
CA ALA A 63 -20.30 -1.87 5.00
C ALA A 63 -20.24 -1.49 3.52
N LEU A 64 -19.15 -0.87 3.08
CA LEU A 64 -18.95 -0.51 1.67
C LEU A 64 -18.92 -1.75 0.75
N ALA A 65 -18.22 -2.79 1.17
CA ALA A 65 -18.17 -4.05 0.44
C ALA A 65 -19.55 -4.72 0.37
N LEU A 66 -20.28 -4.76 1.49
CA LEU A 66 -21.65 -5.26 1.52
C LEU A 66 -22.58 -4.46 0.59
N CYS A 67 -22.47 -3.12 0.59
CA CYS A 67 -23.21 -2.28 -0.34
C CYS A 67 -22.83 -2.55 -1.80
N SER A 68 -21.55 -2.85 -2.08
CA SER A 68 -21.09 -3.17 -3.43
C SER A 68 -21.65 -4.51 -3.91
N VAL A 69 -21.66 -5.53 -3.06
CA VAL A 69 -22.29 -6.83 -3.36
C VAL A 69 -23.80 -6.68 -3.52
N ALA A 70 -24.47 -5.92 -2.65
CA ALA A 70 -25.90 -5.66 -2.78
C ALA A 70 -26.24 -4.92 -4.07
N ALA A 71 -25.42 -3.93 -4.46
CA ALA A 71 -25.59 -3.19 -5.71
C ALA A 71 -25.34 -4.09 -6.94
N ALA A 72 -24.32 -4.95 -6.90
CA ALA A 72 -24.07 -5.94 -7.93
C ALA A 72 -25.25 -6.91 -8.08
N TRP A 73 -25.79 -7.42 -6.96
CA TRP A 73 -26.96 -8.28 -6.98
C TRP A 73 -28.18 -7.59 -7.59
N VAL A 74 -28.50 -6.36 -7.16
CA VAL A 74 -29.60 -5.58 -7.73
C VAL A 74 -29.39 -5.34 -9.23
N PHE A 75 -28.16 -5.05 -9.66
CA PHE A 75 -27.82 -4.89 -11.07
C PHE A 75 -28.06 -6.19 -11.86
N SER A 76 -27.58 -7.34 -11.37
CA SER A 76 -27.80 -8.63 -12.01
C SER A 76 -29.29 -8.91 -12.20
N LEU A 77 -30.12 -8.64 -11.17
CA LEU A 77 -31.59 -8.77 -11.24
C LEU A 77 -32.25 -7.87 -12.31
N ILE A 78 -31.65 -6.73 -12.63
CA ILE A 78 -32.20 -5.77 -13.61
C ILE A 78 -31.75 -6.10 -15.03
N VAL A 79 -30.49 -6.50 -15.22
CA VAL A 79 -29.86 -6.59 -16.56
C VAL A 79 -30.12 -7.92 -17.26
N GLU A 80 -30.29 -9.01 -16.52
CA GLU A 80 -30.53 -10.32 -17.13
C GLU A 80 -31.85 -10.98 -16.68
N PRO A 81 -32.98 -10.28 -16.53
CA PRO A 81 -34.17 -10.74 -15.79
C PRO A 81 -34.87 -12.01 -16.31
N THR A 82 -34.35 -12.66 -17.36
CA THR A 82 -35.05 -13.66 -18.18
C THR A 82 -34.26 -14.91 -18.58
N SER A 83 -32.98 -15.08 -18.21
CA SER A 83 -32.36 -16.42 -18.30
C SER A 83 -32.94 -17.32 -17.20
N GLY A 84 -33.19 -18.59 -17.52
CA GLY A 84 -33.82 -19.52 -16.56
C GLY A 84 -33.01 -19.64 -15.26
N PRO A 85 -33.61 -20.15 -14.16
CA PRO A 85 -33.01 -20.17 -12.82
C PRO A 85 -31.70 -20.96 -12.67
N THR A 86 -31.24 -21.64 -13.74
CA THR A 86 -30.00 -22.42 -13.79
C THR A 86 -28.86 -21.74 -14.57
N GLU A 87 -29.12 -20.64 -15.31
CA GLU A 87 -28.17 -19.99 -16.24
C GLU A 87 -28.16 -18.46 -16.10
N PHE A 88 -28.57 -17.94 -14.95
CA PHE A 88 -28.75 -16.50 -14.75
C PHE A 88 -27.85 -15.97 -13.64
N PRO A 89 -26.86 -15.09 -13.92
CA PRO A 89 -26.35 -14.69 -15.24
C PRO A 89 -25.64 -15.81 -16.01
N GLY A 90 -25.65 -15.69 -17.34
CA GLY A 90 -25.01 -16.64 -18.24
C GLY A 90 -23.53 -16.33 -18.41
N GLU A 91 -22.69 -17.36 -18.51
CA GLU A 91 -21.28 -17.24 -18.92
C GLU A 91 -21.23 -16.53 -20.29
N ASN A 92 -20.37 -15.53 -20.46
CA ASN A 92 -20.27 -14.65 -21.64
C ASN A 92 -21.40 -13.62 -21.83
N GLY A 93 -22.05 -13.21 -20.74
CA GLY A 93 -23.11 -12.19 -20.75
C GLY A 93 -22.62 -10.72 -20.87
N PRO A 94 -23.52 -9.75 -21.09
CA PRO A 94 -23.20 -8.31 -21.05
C PRO A 94 -22.56 -7.85 -19.73
N SER A 95 -22.80 -8.60 -18.66
CA SER A 95 -22.22 -8.40 -17.33
C SER A 95 -20.69 -8.51 -17.35
N GLU A 96 -20.09 -9.44 -18.10
CA GLU A 96 -18.62 -9.57 -18.22
C GLU A 96 -17.97 -8.31 -18.81
N ILE A 97 -18.59 -7.70 -19.83
CA ILE A 97 -18.07 -6.46 -20.43
C ILE A 97 -18.07 -5.34 -19.38
N LEU A 98 -19.11 -5.27 -18.55
CA LEU A 98 -19.17 -4.31 -17.46
C LEU A 98 -18.12 -4.60 -16.39
N GLN A 99 -17.92 -5.87 -16.02
CA GLN A 99 -16.89 -6.30 -15.09
C GLN A 99 -15.49 -5.90 -15.58
N ALA A 100 -15.17 -6.20 -16.84
CA ALA A 100 -13.95 -5.78 -17.51
C ALA A 100 -13.79 -4.25 -17.48
N ALA A 101 -14.83 -3.49 -17.80
CA ALA A 101 -14.79 -2.03 -17.78
C ALA A 101 -14.53 -1.47 -16.36
N MET A 102 -15.20 -2.02 -15.35
CA MET A 102 -15.02 -1.61 -13.94
C MET A 102 -13.60 -1.89 -13.47
N VAL A 103 -13.07 -3.08 -13.74
CA VAL A 103 -11.74 -3.47 -13.27
C VAL A 103 -10.62 -2.75 -14.03
N ILE A 104 -10.81 -2.45 -15.33
CA ILE A 104 -9.92 -1.55 -16.09
C ILE A 104 -9.91 -0.15 -15.47
N ALA A 105 -11.09 0.43 -15.21
CA ALA A 105 -11.19 1.75 -14.61
C ALA A 105 -10.52 1.81 -13.22
N ALA A 106 -10.75 0.79 -12.39
CA ALA A 106 -10.09 0.66 -11.10
C ALA A 106 -8.56 0.57 -11.25
N GLY A 107 -8.08 -0.27 -12.17
CA GLY A 107 -6.65 -0.43 -12.46
C GLY A 107 -5.98 0.88 -12.90
N LEU A 108 -6.64 1.65 -13.77
CA LEU A 108 -6.17 2.98 -14.18
C LEU A 108 -6.11 3.96 -13.01
N LEU A 109 -7.13 3.97 -12.14
CA LEU A 109 -7.15 4.84 -10.96
C LEU A 109 -6.09 4.46 -9.93
N PHE A 110 -5.80 3.16 -9.74
CA PHE A 110 -4.66 2.72 -8.94
C PHE A 110 -3.33 3.08 -9.59
N PHE A 111 -3.20 2.96 -10.90
CA PHE A 111 -1.99 3.41 -11.59
C PHE A 111 -1.76 4.92 -11.38
N LEU A 112 -2.80 5.75 -11.53
CA LEU A 112 -2.72 7.18 -11.22
C LEU A 112 -2.35 7.45 -9.75
N ALA A 113 -2.88 6.65 -8.83
CA ALA A 113 -2.49 6.71 -7.42
C ALA A 113 -0.99 6.38 -7.25
N ALA A 114 -0.48 5.34 -7.90
CA ALA A 114 0.93 4.99 -7.87
C ALA A 114 1.82 6.15 -8.36
N LEU A 115 1.40 6.90 -9.38
CA LEU A 115 2.14 8.07 -9.84
C LEU A 115 2.15 9.22 -8.81
N ARG A 116 1.15 9.30 -7.93
CA ARG A 116 0.97 10.41 -6.97
C ARG A 116 1.54 10.13 -5.58
N PHE A 117 1.35 8.93 -5.07
CA PHE A 117 1.61 8.59 -3.67
C PHE A 117 3.00 7.99 -3.47
N GLY A 118 3.63 8.24 -2.31
CA GLY A 118 4.92 7.65 -1.93
C GLY A 118 4.80 6.26 -1.29
N PHE A 119 5.94 5.61 -1.08
CA PHE A 119 6.11 4.51 -0.12
C PHE A 119 5.10 3.33 -0.27
N GLU A 120 4.45 2.90 0.81
CA GLU A 120 3.56 1.72 0.86
C GLU A 120 2.39 1.78 -0.12
N ILE A 121 1.76 2.95 -0.25
CA ILE A 121 0.61 3.16 -1.15
C ILE A 121 1.07 3.02 -2.60
N PHE A 122 2.29 3.44 -2.93
CA PHE A 122 2.84 3.25 -4.27
C PHE A 122 2.97 1.78 -4.63
N TYR A 123 3.69 1.01 -3.82
CA TYR A 123 3.95 -0.40 -4.12
C TYR A 123 2.64 -1.18 -4.26
N ALA A 124 1.69 -0.91 -3.37
CA ALA A 124 0.39 -1.55 -3.44
C ALA A 124 -0.46 -1.09 -4.61
N SER A 125 -0.50 0.20 -4.89
CA SER A 125 -1.26 0.70 -6.05
C SER A 125 -0.71 0.14 -7.35
N VAL A 126 0.62 -0.05 -7.47
CA VAL A 126 1.23 -0.77 -8.60
C VAL A 126 0.78 -2.23 -8.64
N ALA A 127 0.88 -2.95 -7.52
CA ALA A 127 0.50 -4.36 -7.46
C ALA A 127 -0.99 -4.59 -7.77
N ILE A 128 -1.87 -3.74 -7.22
CA ILE A 128 -3.32 -3.82 -7.44
C ILE A 128 -3.66 -3.39 -8.87
N ALA A 129 -3.01 -2.35 -9.43
CA ALA A 129 -3.22 -1.99 -10.84
C ALA A 129 -2.86 -3.13 -11.79
N VAL A 130 -1.77 -3.85 -11.50
CA VAL A 130 -1.37 -5.05 -12.24
C VAL A 130 -2.43 -6.15 -12.08
N ALA A 131 -2.85 -6.45 -10.85
CA ALA A 131 -3.88 -7.45 -10.58
C ALA A 131 -5.20 -7.13 -11.30
N CYS A 132 -5.64 -5.87 -11.29
CA CYS A 132 -6.82 -5.41 -11.99
C CYS A 132 -6.72 -5.60 -13.51
N GLY A 133 -5.57 -5.31 -14.12
CA GLY A 133 -5.42 -5.55 -15.55
C GLY A 133 -5.28 -7.02 -15.92
N LEU A 134 -4.75 -7.87 -15.03
CA LEU A 134 -4.80 -9.32 -15.21
C LEU A 134 -6.23 -9.87 -15.08
N ALA A 135 -7.01 -9.35 -14.12
CA ALA A 135 -8.44 -9.65 -14.01
C ALA A 135 -9.17 -9.21 -15.28
N ALA A 136 -8.92 -8.00 -15.82
CA ALA A 136 -9.48 -7.59 -17.10
C ALA A 136 -9.17 -8.59 -18.24
N VAL A 137 -7.95 -9.12 -18.29
CA VAL A 137 -7.56 -10.14 -19.29
C VAL A 137 -8.24 -11.49 -19.03
N ARG A 138 -8.60 -11.82 -17.78
CA ARG A 138 -9.47 -12.97 -17.45
C ARG A 138 -10.85 -12.77 -18.07
N GLU A 139 -11.49 -11.62 -17.80
CA GLU A 139 -12.87 -11.31 -18.23
C GLU A 139 -13.09 -11.33 -19.75
N PHE A 140 -12.06 -11.12 -20.57
CA PHE A 140 -12.22 -11.24 -22.02
C PHE A 140 -12.04 -12.68 -22.47
N PRO A 141 -13.00 -13.33 -23.15
CA PRO A 141 -12.83 -14.69 -23.65
C PRO A 141 -11.75 -14.79 -24.73
N ARG A 142 -11.20 -16.00 -24.90
CA ARG A 142 -10.28 -16.30 -26.00
C ARG A 142 -11.06 -16.43 -27.30
N CYS A 143 -10.63 -15.74 -28.36
CA CYS A 143 -11.32 -15.78 -29.66
C CYS A 143 -11.42 -17.18 -30.30
N GLY A 144 -10.55 -18.11 -29.90
CA GLY A 144 -10.56 -19.51 -30.35
C GLY A 144 -11.13 -20.50 -29.33
N SER A 145 -11.76 -20.01 -28.26
CA SER A 145 -12.37 -20.87 -27.24
C SER A 145 -13.61 -21.57 -27.80
N SER A 146 -13.82 -22.84 -27.44
CA SER A 146 -15.07 -23.56 -27.73
C SER A 146 -16.28 -23.03 -26.95
N PHE A 147 -16.02 -22.24 -25.90
CA PHE A 147 -17.02 -21.61 -25.03
C PHE A 147 -17.33 -20.17 -25.43
N TYR A 148 -16.67 -19.64 -26.47
CA TYR A 148 -16.91 -18.29 -26.94
C TYR A 148 -18.00 -18.31 -28.02
N ASP A 149 -19.16 -17.75 -27.70
CA ASP A 149 -20.27 -17.61 -28.65
C ASP A 149 -20.21 -16.30 -29.43
N THR A 150 -20.20 -15.15 -28.71
CA THR A 150 -20.25 -13.81 -29.32
C THR A 150 -19.60 -12.74 -28.42
N GLY A 151 -19.30 -11.55 -28.97
CA GLY A 151 -18.83 -10.39 -28.19
C GLY A 151 -17.38 -9.97 -28.48
N PRO A 152 -16.77 -9.15 -27.60
CA PRO A 152 -15.35 -8.83 -27.69
C PRO A 152 -14.51 -10.00 -27.15
N CYS A 153 -13.54 -10.46 -27.95
CA CYS A 153 -12.60 -11.50 -27.56
C CYS A 153 -11.16 -11.04 -27.74
N ILE A 154 -10.21 -11.72 -27.08
CA ILE A 154 -8.77 -11.48 -27.25
C ILE A 154 -8.09 -12.77 -27.73
N THR A 155 -7.20 -12.67 -28.72
CA THR A 155 -6.40 -13.82 -29.19
C THR A 155 -5.41 -14.26 -28.10
N ASP A 156 -4.95 -15.52 -28.12
CA ASP A 156 -3.96 -16.00 -27.13
C ASP A 156 -2.69 -15.14 -27.09
N ASN A 157 -2.18 -14.80 -28.28
CA ASN A 157 -1.05 -13.89 -28.43
C ASN A 157 -1.37 -12.49 -27.91
N GLY A 158 -2.60 -12.01 -28.08
CA GLY A 158 -3.07 -10.74 -27.54
C GLY A 158 -3.08 -10.74 -26.01
N LYS A 159 -3.62 -11.77 -25.36
CA LYS A 159 -3.61 -11.91 -23.90
C LYS A 159 -2.17 -11.89 -23.36
N LEU A 160 -1.29 -12.69 -23.97
CA LEU A 160 0.13 -12.73 -23.60
C LEU A 160 0.81 -11.35 -23.75
N LEU A 161 0.59 -10.67 -24.88
CA LEU A 161 1.17 -9.36 -25.12
C LEU A 161 0.68 -8.32 -24.11
N ILE A 162 -0.61 -8.28 -23.81
CA ILE A 162 -1.19 -7.37 -22.81
C ILE A 162 -0.57 -7.64 -21.43
N THR A 163 -0.49 -8.91 -21.02
CA THR A 163 0.17 -9.30 -19.76
C THR A 163 1.62 -8.83 -19.70
N LEU A 164 2.40 -9.03 -20.77
CA LEU A 164 3.80 -8.61 -20.84
C LEU A 164 3.95 -7.08 -20.76
N VAL A 165 3.10 -6.33 -21.47
CA VAL A 165 3.10 -4.87 -21.43
C VAL A 165 2.74 -4.37 -20.03
N LEU A 166 1.73 -4.96 -19.41
CA LEU A 166 1.26 -4.60 -18.08
C LEU A 166 2.33 -4.88 -17.01
N VAL A 167 2.90 -6.08 -16.97
CA VAL A 167 3.97 -6.44 -16.03
C VAL A 167 5.24 -5.62 -16.31
N GLY A 168 5.61 -5.46 -17.58
CA GLY A 168 6.77 -4.68 -18.01
C GLY A 168 6.66 -3.21 -17.62
N SER A 169 5.49 -2.60 -17.78
CA SER A 169 5.24 -1.21 -17.37
C SER A 169 5.29 -1.02 -15.86
N ALA A 170 4.80 -1.99 -15.07
CA ALA A 170 4.92 -1.98 -13.62
C ALA A 170 6.40 -2.08 -13.18
N ILE A 171 7.17 -3.01 -13.76
CA ILE A 171 8.61 -3.14 -13.48
C ILE A 171 9.35 -1.85 -13.84
N ALA A 172 9.06 -1.28 -15.02
CA ALA A 172 9.66 -0.02 -15.45
C ALA A 172 9.34 1.11 -14.47
N LEU A 173 8.08 1.23 -14.02
CA LEU A 173 7.69 2.23 -13.05
C LEU A 173 8.41 2.05 -11.71
N LEU A 174 8.50 0.83 -11.20
CA LEU A 174 9.25 0.51 -9.97
C LEU A 174 10.74 0.87 -10.11
N ALA A 175 11.35 0.54 -11.25
CA ALA A 175 12.76 0.80 -11.54
C ALA A 175 13.09 2.29 -11.69
N VAL A 176 12.15 3.09 -12.22
CA VAL A 176 12.29 4.54 -12.37
C VAL A 176 12.10 5.25 -11.03
N ARG A 177 11.11 4.85 -10.23
CA ARG A 177 10.74 5.62 -9.03
C ARG A 177 11.53 5.27 -7.77
N ARG A 178 12.02 4.03 -7.64
CA ARG A 178 12.95 3.56 -6.58
C ARG A 178 12.69 4.13 -5.19
N GLU A 179 11.48 3.92 -4.67
CA GLU A 179 11.12 4.48 -3.37
C GLU A 179 11.80 3.74 -2.23
N ALA A 180 12.37 4.47 -1.28
CA ALA A 180 13.10 3.87 -0.18
C ALA A 180 12.17 3.00 0.68
N PHE A 181 12.45 1.70 0.75
CA PHE A 181 11.78 0.74 1.64
C PHE A 181 12.11 0.95 3.12
N SER A 182 13.02 1.87 3.45
CA SER A 182 13.72 1.93 4.74
C SER A 182 12.94 2.55 5.89
N ARG A 183 11.59 2.62 5.85
CA ARG A 183 10.83 2.99 7.06
C ARG A 183 10.62 1.76 7.94
N HIS A 184 10.52 1.99 9.24
CA HIS A 184 10.23 0.92 10.19
C HIS A 184 8.83 0.35 9.91
N LEU A 185 8.70 -0.99 9.89
CA LEU A 185 7.42 -1.70 9.75
C LEU A 185 6.34 -1.21 10.73
N ARG A 186 6.75 -0.61 11.86
CA ARG A 186 5.88 0.04 12.85
C ARG A 186 5.10 1.25 12.31
N GLU A 187 5.51 1.83 11.19
CA GLU A 187 4.87 2.99 10.56
C GLU A 187 3.93 2.62 9.41
N LEU A 188 3.86 1.34 9.03
CA LEU A 188 2.99 0.87 7.95
C LEU A 188 1.53 0.98 8.38
N ASN A 189 0.73 1.73 7.61
CA ASN A 189 -0.71 1.75 7.78
C ASN A 189 -1.35 0.72 6.85
N PHE A 190 -1.45 -0.54 7.29
CA PHE A 190 -2.09 -1.59 6.49
C PHE A 190 -3.60 -1.44 6.28
N PHE A 191 -4.21 -0.39 6.84
CA PHE A 191 -5.65 -0.15 6.74
C PHE A 191 -6.17 -0.08 5.30
N TRP A 192 -5.39 0.47 4.37
CA TRP A 192 -5.78 0.57 2.96
C TRP A 192 -5.75 -0.79 2.22
N ILE A 193 -5.18 -1.85 2.81
CA ILE A 193 -5.25 -3.21 2.26
C ILE A 193 -6.63 -3.81 2.45
N VAL A 194 -7.38 -3.41 3.49
CA VAL A 194 -8.63 -4.08 3.87
C VAL A 194 -9.64 -4.15 2.70
N PRO A 195 -9.95 -3.07 1.96
CA PRO A 195 -10.89 -3.16 0.84
C PRO A 195 -10.42 -4.12 -0.25
N CYS A 196 -9.12 -4.13 -0.55
CA CYS A 196 -8.53 -5.05 -1.52
C CYS A 196 -8.53 -6.49 -1.02
N GLY A 197 -8.29 -6.71 0.28
CA GLY A 197 -8.37 -8.01 0.92
C GLY A 197 -9.79 -8.58 0.90
N ILE A 198 -10.80 -7.75 1.19
CA ILE A 198 -12.21 -8.15 1.06
C ILE A 198 -12.52 -8.53 -0.39
N SER A 199 -12.07 -7.75 -1.36
CA SER A 199 -12.25 -8.04 -2.79
C SER A 199 -11.60 -9.37 -3.17
N GLY A 200 -10.38 -9.64 -2.69
CA GLY A 200 -9.70 -10.92 -2.90
C GLY A 200 -10.45 -12.10 -2.28
N VAL A 201 -11.02 -11.94 -1.08
CA VAL A 201 -11.87 -12.97 -0.46
C VAL A 201 -13.14 -13.20 -1.29
N LEU A 202 -13.78 -12.14 -1.79
CA LEU A 202 -14.96 -12.27 -2.66
C LEU A 202 -14.65 -13.06 -3.93
N LEU A 203 -13.51 -12.78 -4.60
CA LEU A 203 -13.09 -13.52 -5.80
C LEU A 203 -12.78 -15.00 -5.50
N VAL A 204 -12.08 -15.28 -4.39
CA VAL A 204 -11.81 -16.68 -3.98
C VAL A 204 -13.11 -17.42 -3.67
N VAL A 205 -14.06 -16.76 -3.00
CA VAL A 205 -15.37 -17.36 -2.72
C VAL A 205 -16.17 -17.53 -4.00
N ALA A 206 -16.11 -16.58 -4.94
CA ALA A 206 -16.74 -16.66 -6.25
C ALA A 206 -16.28 -17.92 -6.99
N GLU A 207 -14.97 -18.09 -7.12
CA GLU A 207 -14.37 -19.25 -7.78
C GLU A 207 -14.77 -20.57 -7.11
N ILE A 208 -14.67 -20.66 -5.77
CA ILE A 208 -15.04 -21.88 -5.04
C ILE A 208 -16.52 -22.20 -5.26
N VAL A 209 -17.40 -21.19 -5.21
CA VAL A 209 -18.84 -21.39 -5.35
C VAL A 209 -19.22 -21.74 -6.79
N GLY A 210 -18.62 -21.05 -7.76
CA GLY A 210 -18.79 -21.26 -9.19
C GLY A 210 -18.37 -22.66 -9.61
N GLU A 211 -17.10 -22.99 -9.39
CA GLU A 211 -16.52 -24.27 -9.83
C GLU A 211 -17.04 -25.47 -9.04
N THR A 212 -17.19 -25.36 -7.71
CA THR A 212 -17.51 -26.54 -6.87
C THR A 212 -19.01 -26.85 -6.85
N TYR A 213 -19.85 -25.81 -6.88
CA TYR A 213 -21.30 -25.98 -6.72
C TYR A 213 -22.09 -25.67 -7.99
N TYR A 214 -21.40 -25.40 -9.12
CA TYR A 214 -22.00 -25.06 -10.41
C TYR A 214 -23.00 -23.91 -10.31
N ARG A 215 -22.65 -22.88 -9.54
CA ARG A 215 -23.49 -21.69 -9.32
C ARG A 215 -22.88 -20.46 -9.96
N VAL A 216 -22.85 -20.46 -11.30
CA VAL A 216 -22.33 -19.37 -12.15
C VAL A 216 -22.87 -18.01 -11.70
N TRP A 217 -24.15 -17.93 -11.37
CA TRP A 217 -24.75 -16.68 -10.94
C TRP A 217 -24.16 -16.06 -9.68
N ILE A 218 -23.76 -16.90 -8.73
CA ILE A 218 -23.13 -16.44 -7.48
C ILE A 218 -21.72 -15.99 -7.79
N GLU A 219 -20.99 -16.74 -8.63
CA GLU A 219 -19.66 -16.37 -9.11
C GLU A 219 -19.70 -14.97 -9.73
N GLU A 220 -20.47 -14.77 -10.80
CA GLU A 220 -20.61 -13.50 -11.51
C GLU A 220 -21.03 -12.33 -10.60
N THR A 221 -21.97 -12.57 -9.67
CA THR A 221 -22.43 -11.53 -8.74
C THR A 221 -21.34 -11.14 -7.74
N LEU A 222 -20.56 -12.11 -7.25
CA LEU A 222 -19.46 -11.88 -6.33
C LEU A 222 -18.26 -11.23 -7.03
N GLU A 223 -17.97 -11.61 -8.28
CA GLU A 223 -16.94 -10.98 -9.11
C GLU A 223 -17.31 -9.52 -9.42
N LEU A 224 -18.53 -9.26 -9.90
CA LEU A 224 -19.02 -7.90 -10.12
C LEU A 224 -19.00 -7.06 -8.82
N GLY A 225 -19.43 -7.64 -7.70
CA GLY A 225 -19.39 -6.99 -6.39
C GLY A 225 -17.96 -6.65 -5.94
N SER A 226 -17.01 -7.54 -6.21
CA SER A 226 -15.59 -7.35 -5.95
C SER A 226 -15.00 -6.21 -6.79
N TYR A 227 -15.26 -6.21 -8.10
CA TYR A 227 -14.79 -5.18 -9.02
C TYR A 227 -15.39 -3.81 -8.73
N LEU A 228 -16.68 -3.76 -8.37
CA LEU A 228 -17.32 -2.52 -7.93
C LEU A 228 -16.69 -1.99 -6.63
N ASN A 229 -16.41 -2.87 -5.65
CA ASN A 229 -15.75 -2.47 -4.41
C ASN A 229 -14.32 -1.92 -4.68
N LEU A 230 -13.54 -2.56 -5.56
CA LEU A 230 -12.23 -2.07 -6.00
C LEU A 230 -12.34 -0.70 -6.69
N LEU A 231 -13.32 -0.53 -7.57
CA LEU A 231 -13.56 0.73 -8.26
C LEU A 231 -13.89 1.85 -7.27
N VAL A 232 -14.85 1.65 -6.37
CA VAL A 232 -15.23 2.65 -5.36
C VAL A 232 -14.04 2.99 -4.47
N PHE A 233 -13.26 2.00 -4.07
CA PHE A 233 -12.06 2.23 -3.27
C PHE A 233 -10.99 3.03 -4.02
N SER A 234 -10.72 2.70 -5.29
CA SER A 234 -9.77 3.43 -6.13
C SER A 234 -10.19 4.90 -6.37
N VAL A 235 -11.49 5.15 -6.51
CA VAL A 235 -12.08 6.50 -6.58
C VAL A 235 -11.86 7.24 -5.25
N ALA A 236 -12.17 6.60 -4.12
CA ALA A 236 -11.99 7.19 -2.80
C ALA A 236 -10.51 7.54 -2.53
N LEU A 237 -9.58 6.67 -2.92
CA LEU A 237 -8.14 6.91 -2.83
C LEU A 237 -7.70 8.16 -3.59
N ASN A 238 -8.29 8.40 -4.76
CA ASN A 238 -7.97 9.55 -5.59
C ASN A 238 -8.63 10.86 -5.09
N ILE A 239 -9.90 10.83 -4.70
CA ILE A 239 -10.70 12.00 -4.27
C ILE A 239 -10.40 12.43 -2.83
N ARG A 240 -10.10 11.49 -1.93
CA ARG A 240 -9.85 11.77 -0.50
C ARG A 240 -8.40 11.42 -0.09
N PRO A 241 -7.39 12.05 -0.71
CA PRO A 241 -5.98 11.79 -0.41
C PRO A 241 -5.66 11.89 1.09
N ASN A 242 -6.24 12.88 1.76
CA ASN A 242 -5.93 13.20 3.15
C ASN A 242 -6.25 12.06 4.14
N TRP A 243 -7.14 11.14 3.77
CA TRP A 243 -7.47 9.97 4.60
C TRP A 243 -6.32 8.96 4.67
N PHE A 244 -5.41 8.98 3.69
CA PHE A 244 -4.34 8.01 3.52
C PHE A 244 -2.95 8.58 3.90
N GLN A 245 -2.93 9.62 4.75
CA GLN A 245 -1.70 10.28 5.25
C GLN A 245 -0.64 10.49 4.15
N LEU A 246 -0.86 11.45 3.23
CA LEU A 246 0.13 11.74 2.18
C LEU A 246 1.48 12.16 2.77
N ALA A 247 2.41 11.21 2.85
CA ALA A 247 3.75 11.51 2.38
C ALA A 247 3.63 11.72 0.86
N ARG A 248 3.35 12.96 0.43
CA ARG A 248 3.41 13.31 -0.99
C ARG A 248 4.75 12.82 -1.51
N ALA A 249 4.76 12.02 -2.57
CA ALA A 249 6.00 11.64 -3.24
C ALA A 249 6.83 12.92 -3.42
N PRO A 250 8.16 12.88 -3.14
CA PRO A 250 8.99 14.07 -3.25
C PRO A 250 8.95 14.54 -4.70
N TYR A 251 8.05 15.49 -4.95
CA TYR A 251 7.80 16.00 -6.28
C TYR A 251 9.12 16.53 -6.82
N TRP A 252 9.49 16.04 -8.00
CA TRP A 252 10.58 16.40 -8.92
C TRP A 252 11.05 17.88 -8.92
N LYS A 253 10.27 18.81 -8.37
CA LYS A 253 10.60 20.24 -8.23
C LYS A 253 11.70 20.54 -7.20
N SER A 254 12.00 19.65 -6.26
CA SER A 254 13.02 19.93 -5.23
C SER A 254 14.45 19.93 -5.77
N ALA A 255 14.76 19.15 -6.81
CA ALA A 255 16.09 19.13 -7.40
C ALA A 255 16.42 20.47 -8.09
N THR A 256 15.46 21.08 -8.78
CA THR A 256 15.64 22.36 -9.47
C THR A 256 15.62 23.56 -8.52
N VAL A 257 14.81 23.51 -7.46
CA VAL A 257 14.74 24.58 -6.44
C VAL A 257 15.99 24.59 -5.53
N LEU A 258 16.52 23.42 -5.16
CA LEU A 258 17.79 23.35 -4.43
C LEU A 258 18.99 23.75 -5.32
N LYS A 259 18.98 23.42 -6.63
CA LYS A 259 20.00 23.92 -7.57
C LYS A 259 19.93 25.44 -7.74
N ARG A 260 18.74 26.04 -7.81
CA ARG A 260 18.58 27.51 -7.85
C ARG A 260 18.99 28.20 -6.55
N ARG A 261 18.72 27.64 -5.37
CA ARG A 261 19.18 28.23 -4.10
C ARG A 261 20.69 28.11 -3.90
N ARG A 262 21.34 27.02 -4.34
CA ARG A 262 22.81 26.94 -4.34
C ARG A 262 23.46 27.85 -5.38
N ALA A 263 22.85 28.04 -6.55
CA ALA A 263 23.34 29.01 -7.53
C ALA A 263 23.16 30.47 -7.05
N ALA A 264 22.06 30.77 -6.34
CA ALA A 264 21.81 32.10 -5.78
C ALA A 264 22.70 32.44 -4.57
N HIS A 265 23.18 31.44 -3.82
CA HIS A 265 24.09 31.63 -2.68
C HIS A 265 25.56 31.25 -2.98
N GLY A 266 25.90 31.01 -4.24
CA GLY A 266 27.26 30.75 -4.71
C GLY A 266 28.11 32.00 -4.94
N GLY A 267 27.57 33.20 -4.66
CA GLY A 267 28.31 34.46 -4.65
C GLY A 267 28.45 35.00 -3.23
N HIS A 268 29.67 35.00 -2.71
CA HIS A 268 30.10 35.60 -1.44
C HIS A 268 29.83 34.82 -0.15
N ALA A 269 30.64 33.77 0.03
CA ALA A 269 31.15 33.40 1.34
C ALA A 269 31.88 34.60 1.96
N GLY A 270 31.34 35.12 3.06
CA GLY A 270 31.91 36.24 3.79
C GLY A 270 31.17 36.55 5.08
N ILE A 271 30.73 35.55 5.84
CA ILE A 271 30.18 35.77 7.19
C ILE A 271 31.21 35.26 8.19
N ARG A 272 31.98 36.20 8.74
CA ARG A 272 32.83 36.03 9.92
C ARG A 272 31.96 35.55 11.07
N LEU A 273 32.30 34.38 11.63
CA LEU A 273 31.89 33.98 12.96
C LEU A 273 32.59 34.88 13.97
N SER A 274 31.92 35.92 14.45
CA SER A 274 32.32 36.61 15.68
C SER A 274 31.79 35.81 16.87
N SER A 275 32.73 35.23 17.62
CA SER A 275 32.51 34.65 18.95
C SER A 275 31.89 35.68 19.90
N PRO A 276 30.77 35.41 20.57
CA PRO A 276 30.40 36.17 21.76
C PRO A 276 31.34 35.74 22.88
N SER A 277 32.27 36.62 23.23
CA SER A 277 33.05 36.55 24.46
C SER A 277 32.12 36.75 25.66
N ASP A 278 32.46 36.05 26.73
CA ASP A 278 31.87 36.17 28.06
C ASP A 278 31.73 37.63 28.53
N ASP A 279 30.60 37.97 29.17
CA ASP A 279 30.70 38.64 30.47
C ASP A 279 29.43 38.42 31.34
N PRO A 280 29.59 38.05 32.63
CA PRO A 280 28.50 37.84 33.58
C PRO A 280 28.30 39.06 34.51
N ARG A 281 27.08 39.17 35.07
CA ARG A 281 26.65 40.08 36.16
C ARG A 281 26.40 41.54 35.77
N SER A 282 25.17 41.99 36.00
CA SER A 282 24.86 42.98 37.07
C SER A 282 23.40 43.44 36.95
N ALA A 283 22.67 43.40 38.08
CA ALA A 283 21.64 44.37 38.50
C ALA A 283 20.37 44.49 37.60
N ALA A 284 19.16 44.74 38.07
CA ALA A 284 18.63 45.13 39.36
C ALA A 284 17.14 44.76 39.43
N SER A 285 16.69 44.57 40.67
CA SER A 285 15.35 44.80 41.19
C SER A 285 14.49 45.85 40.46
N ARG A 286 13.24 45.51 40.14
CA ARG A 286 11.99 46.16 40.61
C ARG A 286 10.79 45.29 40.25
#